data_AF-A0A1Y4AMY6-F1
#
_entry.id   AF-A0A1Y4AMY6-F1
#
_cell.length_a   1.000
_cell.length_b   1.000
_cell.length_c   1.000
_cell.angle_alpha   90.00
_cell.angle_beta   90.00
_cell.angle_gamma   90.00
#
_symmetry.space_group_name_H-M   'P 1'
#
loop_
_entity.id
_entity.type
_entity.pdbx_description
1 polymer ?
#
loop_
_entity_poly.entity_id
_entity_poly.type
_entity_poly.pdbx_seq_one_letter_code
_entity_poly.pdbx_strand_id
1 'polypeptide(L)'
;MYAVIIAILTLLVTVLIGWQIYNAIEVNKKLSEIQRMASKAAYEENKKYNHTTIAVVHYMNALDFYKRQNFTEKAVDELFRCIEEALKGRFQFPIDMAINYLLEMPDDNLFIEKSKKEEYLRILYKINHADIYRVIIKIEKAYGS
;
A
#
# COMPACT_ATOMS: atom_id res chain seq x y z
N MET A 1 -47.16 -12.57 -54.63
CA MET A 1 -46.53 -13.53 -53.68
C MET A 1 -45.06 -13.17 -53.42
N TYR A 2 -44.21 -13.12 -54.45
CA TYR A 2 -42.78 -12.77 -54.31
C TYR A 2 -42.51 -11.40 -53.67
N ALA A 3 -43.28 -10.36 -54.03
CA ALA A 3 -43.12 -9.03 -53.44
C ALA A 3 -43.37 -9.00 -51.92
N VAL A 4 -44.34 -9.78 -51.44
CA VAL A 4 -44.66 -9.89 -50.00
C VAL A 4 -43.53 -10.60 -49.25
N ILE A 5 -42.99 -11.67 -49.85
CA ILE A 5 -41.85 -12.42 -49.29
C ILE A 5 -40.60 -11.52 -49.22
N ILE A 6 -40.30 -10.77 -50.28
CA ILE A 6 -39.18 -9.82 -50.31
C ILE A 6 -39.34 -8.73 -49.26
N ALA A 7 -40.56 -8.20 -49.08
CA ALA A 7 -40.84 -7.18 -48.06
C ALA A 7 -40.61 -7.71 -46.63
N ILE A 8 -41.09 -8.92 -46.33
CA ILE A 8 -40.91 -9.56 -45.02
C ILE A 8 -39.43 -9.86 -44.77
N LEU A 9 -38.71 -10.39 -45.76
CA LEU A 9 -37.27 -10.67 -45.64
C LEU A 9 -36.47 -9.38 -45.41
N THR A 10 -36.79 -8.30 -46.14
CA THR A 10 -36.12 -7.00 -45.96
C THR A 10 -36.33 -6.47 -44.54
N LEU A 11 -37.58 -6.49 -44.05
CA LEU A 11 -37.90 -6.07 -42.69
C LEU A 11 -37.12 -6.88 -41.65
N LEU A 12 -37.07 -8.20 -41.82
CA LEU A 12 -36.39 -9.10 -40.90
C LEU A 12 -34.88 -8.84 -40.88
N VAL A 13 -34.26 -8.64 -42.04
CA VAL A 13 -32.85 -8.27 -42.14
C VAL A 13 -32.58 -6.92 -41.45
N THR A 14 -33.44 -5.92 -41.65
CA THR A 14 -33.29 -4.62 -40.98
C THR A 14 -33.34 -4.73 -39.46
N VAL A 15 -34.28 -5.51 -38.92
CA VAL A 15 -34.39 -5.75 -37.47
C VAL A 15 -33.16 -6.47 -36.94
N LEU A 16 -32.66 -7.48 -37.66
CA LEU A 16 -31.45 -8.21 -37.27
C LEU A 16 -30.20 -7.31 -37.26
N ILE A 17 -30.04 -6.44 -38.26
CA ILE A 17 -28.92 -5.47 -38.31
C ILE A 17 -29.03 -4.50 -37.13
N GLY A 18 -30.23 -3.95 -36.86
CA GLY A 18 -30.45 -3.06 -35.72
C GLY A 18 -30.11 -3.72 -34.38
N TRP A 19 -30.52 -4.98 -34.21
CA TRP A 19 -30.20 -5.78 -33.02
C TRP A 19 -28.69 -6.03 -32.85
N GLN A 20 -27.99 -6.35 -33.94
CA GLN A 20 -26.54 -6.54 -33.92
C GLN A 20 -25.80 -5.25 -33.55
N ILE A 21 -26.24 -4.10 -34.08
CA ILE A 21 -25.66 -2.79 -33.74
C ILE A 21 -25.88 -2.48 -32.26
N TYR A 22 -27.10 -2.68 -31.74
CA TYR A 22 -27.42 -2.47 -30.33
C TYR A 22 -26.51 -3.33 -29.41
N ASN A 23 -26.41 -4.62 -29.70
CA ASN A 23 -25.57 -5.53 -28.93
C ASN A 23 -24.09 -5.14 -28.99
N ALA A 24 -23.58 -4.74 -30.16
CA ALA A 24 -22.20 -4.29 -30.30
C ALA A 24 -21.93 -3.05 -29.44
N ILE A 25 -22.85 -2.09 -29.41
CA ILE A 25 -22.74 -0.89 -28.56
C ILE A 25 -22.74 -1.28 -27.07
N GLU A 26 -23.64 -2.17 -26.65
CA GLU A 26 -23.72 -2.62 -25.26
C GLU A 26 -22.46 -3.36 -24.82
N VAL A 27 -21.94 -4.25 -25.67
CA VAL A 27 -20.68 -4.98 -25.42
C VAL A 27 -19.51 -4.00 -25.28
N ASN A 28 -19.41 -2.98 -26.15
CA ASN A 28 -18.37 -1.97 -26.06
C ASN A 28 -18.44 -1.15 -24.76
N LYS A 29 -19.66 -0.82 -24.28
CA LYS A 29 -19.85 -0.16 -22.99
C LYS A 29 -19.39 -1.05 -21.83
N LYS A 30 -19.77 -2.33 -21.82
CA LYS A 30 -19.34 -3.28 -20.79
C LYS A 30 -17.82 -3.47 -20.80
N LEU A 31 -17.20 -3.55 -21.97
CA LEU A 31 -15.75 -3.64 -22.11
C LEU A 31 -15.03 -2.41 -21.56
N SER A 32 -15.52 -1.20 -21.82
CA SER A 32 -14.90 0.02 -21.30
C SER A 32 -15.04 0.15 -19.78
N GLU A 33 -16.17 -0.30 -19.22
CA GLU A 33 -16.34 -0.38 -17.76
C GLU A 33 -15.37 -1.38 -17.12
N ILE A 34 -15.22 -2.57 -17.71
CA ILE A 34 -14.26 -3.59 -17.27
C ILE A 34 -12.83 -3.03 -17.32
N GLN A 35 -12.45 -2.36 -18.41
CA GLN A 35 -11.13 -1.73 -18.53
C GLN A 35 -10.92 -0.67 -17.45
N ARG A 36 -11.94 0.17 -17.18
CA ARG A 36 -11.86 1.17 -16.11
C ARG A 36 -11.68 0.54 -14.74
N MET A 37 -12.42 -0.54 -14.46
CA MET A 37 -12.30 -1.29 -13.21
C MET A 37 -10.92 -1.93 -13.06
N ALA A 38 -10.41 -2.56 -14.12
CA ALA A 38 -9.08 -3.16 -14.16
C ALA A 38 -7.98 -2.11 -13.93
N SER A 39 -8.05 -0.96 -14.60
CA SER A 39 -7.10 0.15 -14.41
C SER A 39 -7.14 0.69 -12.99
N LYS A 40 -8.33 0.83 -12.39
CA LYS A 40 -8.47 1.26 -11.00
C LYS A 40 -7.87 0.24 -10.03
N ALA A 41 -8.13 -1.05 -10.24
CA ALA A 41 -7.54 -2.12 -9.42
C ALA A 41 -6.02 -2.14 -9.52
N ALA A 42 -5.46 -2.02 -10.74
CA ALA A 42 -4.03 -1.94 -10.96
C ALA A 42 -3.40 -0.69 -10.30
N TYR A 43 -4.09 0.46 -10.34
CA TYR A 43 -3.64 1.68 -9.67
C TYR A 43 -3.58 1.52 -8.15
N GLU A 44 -4.65 1.00 -7.53
CA GLU A 44 -4.69 0.77 -6.08
C GLU A 44 -3.64 -0.25 -5.63
N GLU A 45 -3.43 -1.30 -6.42
CA GLU A 45 -2.39 -2.28 -6.14
C GLU A 45 -0.99 -1.65 -6.24
N ASN A 46 -0.70 -0.93 -7.31
CA ASN A 46 0.57 -0.20 -7.47
C ASN A 46 0.82 0.81 -6.33
N LYS A 47 -0.24 1.46 -5.83
CA LYS A 47 -0.14 2.36 -4.68
C LYS A 47 0.36 1.63 -3.44
N LYS A 48 -0.14 0.42 -3.16
CA LYS A 48 0.35 -0.41 -2.05
C LYS A 48 1.80 -0.85 -2.23
N TYR A 49 2.21 -1.21 -3.45
CA TYR A 49 3.61 -1.52 -3.75
C TYR A 49 4.53 -0.30 -3.52
N ASN A 50 4.08 0.89 -3.94
CA ASN A 50 4.82 2.13 -3.74
C ASN A 50 5.04 2.42 -2.24
N HIS A 51 4.03 2.24 -1.40
CA HIS A 51 4.17 2.36 0.05
C HIS A 51 5.21 1.37 0.63
N THR A 52 5.23 0.12 0.17
CA THR A 52 6.29 -0.83 0.58
C THR A 52 7.68 -0.37 0.13
N THR A 53 7.83 0.14 -1.09
CA THR A 53 9.12 0.67 -1.57
C THR A 53 9.58 1.85 -0.72
N ILE A 54 8.68 2.78 -0.40
CA ILE A 54 8.97 3.95 0.45
C ILE A 54 9.39 3.48 1.86
N ALA A 55 8.71 2.48 2.43
CA ALA A 55 9.08 1.91 3.71
C ALA A 55 10.53 1.37 3.71
N VAL A 56 10.92 0.63 2.66
CA VAL A 56 12.29 0.13 2.53
C VAL A 56 13.30 1.27 2.41
N VAL A 57 12.97 2.36 1.70
CA VAL A 57 13.83 3.55 1.62
C VAL A 57 14.04 4.16 3.01
N HIS A 58 12.98 4.32 3.80
CA HIS A 58 13.09 4.79 5.18
C HIS A 58 13.97 3.87 6.05
N TYR A 59 13.80 2.55 5.93
CA TYR A 59 14.69 1.60 6.61
C TYR A 59 16.16 1.80 6.21
N MET A 60 16.45 1.94 4.91
CA MET A 60 17.82 2.19 4.44
C MET A 60 18.39 3.52 4.97
N ASN A 61 17.58 4.58 5.03
CA ASN A 61 17.98 5.86 5.62
C ASN A 61 18.28 5.70 7.11
N ALA A 62 17.48 4.93 7.85
CA ALA A 62 17.75 4.65 9.25
C ALA A 62 19.10 3.96 9.46
N LEU A 63 19.43 2.99 8.60
CA LEU A 63 20.74 2.33 8.62
C LEU A 63 21.88 3.32 8.36
N ASP A 64 21.71 4.25 7.41
CA ASP A 64 22.71 5.27 7.09
C ASP A 64 22.90 6.24 8.26
N PHE A 65 21.80 6.75 8.84
CA PHE A 65 21.85 7.63 10.01
C PHE A 65 22.53 6.98 11.20
N TYR A 66 22.20 5.72 11.50
CA TYR A 66 22.78 5.02 12.64
C TYR A 66 24.25 4.65 12.39
N LYS A 67 24.56 3.98 11.26
CA LYS A 67 25.88 3.37 11.04
C LYS A 67 26.93 4.35 10.53
N ARG A 68 26.53 5.36 9.74
CA ARG A 68 27.48 6.27 9.09
C ARG A 68 27.55 7.64 9.74
N GLN A 69 26.42 8.14 10.22
CA GLN A 69 26.32 9.52 10.71
C GLN A 69 26.24 9.61 12.24
N ASN A 70 26.06 8.47 12.92
CA ASN A 70 25.88 8.41 14.38
C ASN A 70 24.71 9.29 14.89
N PHE A 71 23.66 9.44 14.06
CA PHE A 71 22.45 10.20 14.37
C PHE A 71 21.33 9.24 14.79
N THR A 72 21.42 8.72 16.01
CA THR A 72 20.49 7.68 16.48
C THR A 72 19.04 8.14 16.53
N GLU A 73 18.77 9.37 16.95
CA GLU A 73 17.40 9.90 17.00
C GLU A 73 16.74 9.89 15.60
N LYS A 74 17.47 10.36 14.58
CA LYS A 74 16.99 10.32 13.19
C LYS A 74 16.83 8.90 12.67
N ALA A 75 17.68 7.97 13.11
CA ALA A 75 17.54 6.58 12.76
C ALA A 75 16.24 5.99 13.33
N VAL A 76 15.92 6.30 14.59
CA VAL A 76 14.65 5.89 15.21
C VAL A 76 13.46 6.50 14.49
N ASP A 77 13.48 7.79 14.18
CA ASP A 77 12.45 8.45 13.37
C ASP A 77 12.19 7.72 12.05
N GLU A 78 13.26 7.42 11.31
CA GLU A 78 13.15 6.75 10.02
C GLU A 78 12.65 5.29 10.16
N LEU A 79 12.97 4.60 11.26
CA LEU A 79 12.40 3.27 11.54
C LEU A 79 10.89 3.35 11.79
N PHE A 80 10.42 4.37 12.50
CA PHE A 80 8.98 4.58 12.70
C PHE A 80 8.27 4.99 11.41
N ARG A 81 8.89 5.83 10.56
CA ARG A 81 8.38 6.14 9.22
C ARG A 81 8.31 4.90 8.32
N CYS A 82 9.33 4.04 8.39
CA CYS A 82 9.32 2.74 7.72
C CYS A 82 8.09 1.93 8.12
N ILE A 83 7.84 1.79 9.42
CA ILE A 83 6.70 1.05 9.95
C ILE A 83 5.36 1.67 9.47
N GLU A 84 5.20 2.99 9.56
CA GLU A 84 3.96 3.66 9.14
C GLU A 84 3.67 3.49 7.65
N GLU A 85 4.68 3.58 6.80
CA GLU A 85 4.52 3.35 5.36
C GLU A 85 4.28 1.86 5.06
N ALA A 86 4.93 0.95 5.79
CA ALA A 86 4.72 -0.49 5.64
C ALA A 86 3.30 -0.93 6.05
N LEU A 87 2.69 -0.29 7.05
CA LEU A 87 1.29 -0.51 7.43
C LEU A 87 0.30 -0.16 6.30
N LYS A 88 0.66 0.76 5.40
CA LYS A 88 -0.10 1.11 4.19
C LYS A 88 0.29 0.25 2.98
N GLY A 89 1.39 -0.48 3.09
CA GLY A 89 2.04 -1.22 2.02
C GLY A 89 1.42 -2.57 1.72
N ARG A 90 1.86 -3.17 0.61
CA ARG A 90 1.46 -4.52 0.22
C ARG A 90 2.07 -5.59 1.13
N PHE A 91 3.34 -5.40 1.51
CA PHE A 91 4.10 -6.37 2.28
C PHE A 91 4.50 -5.84 3.65
N GLN A 92 4.50 -6.74 4.64
CA GLN A 92 4.76 -6.41 6.05
C GLN A 92 6.22 -6.64 6.47
N PHE A 93 7.06 -7.28 5.64
CA PHE A 93 8.47 -7.53 5.98
C PHE A 93 9.28 -6.27 6.39
N PRO A 94 8.99 -5.03 5.90
CA PRO A 94 9.70 -3.85 6.40
C PRO A 94 9.41 -3.55 7.87
N ILE A 95 8.24 -3.94 8.37
CA ILE A 95 7.94 -3.88 9.81
C ILE A 95 8.87 -4.81 10.56
N ASP A 96 9.00 -6.07 10.12
CA ASP A 96 9.91 -7.05 10.76
C ASP A 96 11.36 -6.52 10.77
N MET A 97 11.82 -5.95 9.64
CA MET A 97 13.15 -5.34 9.56
C MET A 97 13.31 -4.19 10.55
N ALA A 98 12.34 -3.28 10.63
CA ALA A 98 12.41 -2.13 11.52
C ALA A 98 12.34 -2.54 12.99
N ILE A 99 11.46 -3.48 13.35
CA ILE A 99 11.31 -4.02 14.70
C ILE A 99 12.60 -4.73 15.14
N ASN A 100 13.14 -5.61 14.31
CA ASN A 100 14.40 -6.30 14.62
C ASN A 100 15.54 -5.30 14.84
N TYR A 101 15.64 -4.29 13.99
CA TYR A 101 16.69 -3.29 14.11
C TYR A 101 16.54 -2.42 15.35
N LEU A 102 15.31 -2.03 15.72
CA LEU A 102 15.02 -1.34 16.99
C LEU A 102 15.42 -2.19 18.20
N LEU A 103 15.25 -3.51 18.15
CA LEU A 103 15.66 -4.41 19.22
C LEU A 103 17.19 -4.55 19.31
N GLU A 104 17.88 -4.59 18.17
CA GLU A 104 19.34 -4.68 18.07
C GLU A 104 20.07 -3.40 18.50
N MET A 105 19.42 -2.22 18.41
CA MET A 105 20.01 -0.99 18.92
C MET A 105 20.30 -1.09 20.43
N PRO A 106 21.50 -0.74 20.92
CA PRO A 106 21.78 -0.71 22.35
C PRO A 106 20.87 0.29 23.08
N ASP A 107 20.42 -0.05 24.28
CA ASP A 107 19.54 0.83 25.09
C ASP A 107 20.17 2.20 25.31
N ASP A 108 21.48 2.25 25.58
CA ASP A 108 22.25 3.48 25.84
C ASP A 108 22.31 4.44 24.63
N ASN A 109 22.08 3.92 23.42
CA ASN A 109 22.08 4.72 22.20
C ASN A 109 20.66 5.18 21.81
N LEU A 110 19.62 4.59 22.40
CA LEU A 110 18.24 4.84 22.03
C LEU A 110 17.76 6.15 22.70
N PHE A 111 17.92 7.27 21.99
CA PHE A 111 17.40 8.57 22.43
C PHE A 111 16.09 8.90 21.72
N ILE A 112 15.06 9.26 22.49
CA ILE A 112 13.73 9.58 21.97
C ILE A 112 13.24 10.90 22.57
N GLU A 113 12.92 11.86 21.70
CA GLU A 113 12.29 13.11 22.12
C GLU A 113 10.92 12.85 22.77
N LYS A 114 10.65 13.55 23.88
CA LYS A 114 9.41 13.39 24.65
C LYS A 114 8.14 13.61 23.82
N SER A 115 8.20 14.52 22.85
CA SER A 115 7.10 14.82 21.91
C SER A 115 6.75 13.63 21.00
N LYS A 116 7.74 12.81 20.64
CA LYS A 116 7.60 11.71 19.67
C LYS A 116 7.23 10.38 20.30
N LYS A 117 7.49 10.20 21.61
CA LYS A 117 7.18 8.95 22.32
C LYS A 117 5.74 8.48 22.11
N GLU A 118 4.76 9.35 22.37
CA GLU A 118 3.35 8.99 22.24
C GLU A 118 2.96 8.66 20.79
N GLU A 119 3.62 9.30 19.83
CA GLU A 119 3.46 8.98 18.41
C GLU A 119 3.97 7.58 18.11
N TYR A 120 5.19 7.26 18.53
CA TYR A 120 5.79 5.93 18.36
C TYR A 120 4.96 4.83 19.00
N LEU A 121 4.53 5.02 20.26
CA LEU A 121 3.68 4.04 20.94
C LEU A 121 2.36 3.82 20.20
N ARG A 122 1.69 4.88 19.73
CA ARG A 122 0.49 4.74 18.89
C ARG A 122 0.74 3.96 17.60
N ILE A 123 1.93 4.07 17.01
CA ILE A 123 2.30 3.29 15.82
C ILE A 123 2.46 1.82 16.22
N LEU A 124 3.20 1.51 17.28
CA LEU A 124 3.43 0.14 17.74
C LEU A 124 2.14 -0.59 18.10
N TYR A 125 1.17 0.09 18.72
CA TYR A 125 -0.12 -0.51 19.06
C TYR A 125 -0.98 -0.92 17.85
N LYS A 126 -0.65 -0.46 16.64
CA LYS A 126 -1.34 -0.86 15.40
C LYS A 126 -0.78 -2.16 14.81
N ILE A 127 0.32 -2.67 15.35
CA ILE A 127 1.10 -3.77 14.76
C ILE A 127 0.81 -5.06 15.49
N ASN A 128 0.55 -6.13 14.73
CA ASN A 128 0.53 -7.49 15.25
C ASN A 128 1.87 -8.18 14.93
N HIS A 129 2.85 -8.05 15.83
CA HIS A 129 4.18 -8.63 15.69
C HIS A 129 4.60 -9.30 17.01
N ALA A 130 5.26 -10.47 16.94
CA ALA A 130 5.59 -11.28 18.12
C ALA A 130 6.42 -10.52 19.17
N ASP A 131 7.42 -9.77 18.72
CA ASP A 131 8.31 -9.01 19.59
C ASP A 131 7.87 -7.56 19.86
N ILE A 132 6.65 -7.16 19.49
CA ILE A 132 6.21 -5.76 19.61
C ILE A 132 6.29 -5.24 21.04
N TYR A 133 5.94 -6.08 22.01
CA TYR A 133 5.97 -5.75 23.44
C TYR A 133 7.37 -5.43 23.93
N ARG A 134 8.40 -6.09 23.38
CA ARG A 134 9.80 -5.83 23.72
C ARG A 134 10.23 -4.45 23.23
N VAL A 135 9.81 -4.07 22.02
CA VAL A 135 10.05 -2.72 21.49
C VAL A 135 9.31 -1.69 22.34
N ILE A 136 8.05 -1.91 22.69
CA ILE A 136 7.28 -1.00 23.56
C ILE A 136 8.02 -0.73 24.87
N ILE A 137 8.47 -1.79 25.57
CA ILE A 137 9.27 -1.63 26.81
C ILE A 137 10.53 -0.81 26.55
N LYS A 138 11.22 -1.07 25.44
CA LYS A 138 12.46 -0.37 25.08
C LYS A 138 12.21 1.13 24.87
N ILE A 139 11.16 1.47 24.13
CA ILE A 139 10.72 2.87 23.90
C ILE A 139 10.31 3.54 25.21
N GLU A 140 9.65 2.82 26.12
CA GLU A 140 9.27 3.35 27.44
C GLU A 140 10.48 3.65 28.33
N LYS A 141 11.55 2.83 28.24
CA LYS A 141 12.80 2.97 29.01
C LYS A 141 13.76 4.02 28.46
N ALA A 142 13.78 4.24 27.15
CA ALA A 142 14.59 5.26 26.46
C ALA A 142 14.27 6.72 26.85
N TYR A 143 13.40 6.90 27.85
CA TYR A 143 13.08 8.18 28.44
C TYR A 143 14.15 8.60 29.46
N GLY A 144 14.89 9.67 29.13
CA GLY A 144 15.57 10.49 30.13
C GLY A 144 17.08 10.59 30.00
N SER A 145 17.51 11.68 29.37
CA SER A 145 18.63 12.51 29.84
C SER A 145 18.32 13.97 29.50
#